data_AF-A0A427MXH0-F1
#
_entry.id   AF-A0A427MXH0-F1
#
_cell.length_a   1.000
_cell.length_b   1.000
_cell.length_c   1.000
_cell.angle_alpha   90.00
_cell.angle_beta   90.00
_cell.angle_gamma   90.00
#
_symmetry.space_group_name_H-M   'P 1'
#
loop_
_entity.id
_entity.type
_entity.pdbx_description
1 polymer ?
#
loop_
_entity_poly.entity_id
_entity_poly.type
_entity_poly.pdbx_seq_one_letter_code
_entity_poly.pdbx_strand_id
1 'polypeptide(L)'
;MSANPLITEPVEELATRLEAMTDDELFLTMSELEKASNATKNDAAEEVLFRIALTEEEIERRYPGQVLAPYRDWRQRQPLL
;
A
#
# COMPACT_ATOMS: atom_id res chain seq x y z
N MET A 1 14.53 1.58 -15.66
CA MET A 1 13.46 1.79 -14.67
C MET A 1 12.95 0.42 -14.31
N SER A 2 13.32 -0.13 -13.16
CA SER A 2 12.74 -1.38 -12.68
C SER A 2 11.26 -1.11 -12.45
N ALA A 3 10.39 -1.83 -13.18
CA ALA A 3 8.96 -1.80 -12.91
C ALA A 3 8.75 -2.12 -11.43
N ASN A 4 8.05 -1.26 -10.70
CA ASN A 4 7.66 -1.60 -9.33
C ASN A 4 6.66 -2.76 -9.46
N PRO A 5 6.97 -3.97 -8.96
CA PRO A 5 6.07 -5.13 -9.09
C PRO A 5 4.69 -4.83 -8.50
N LEU A 6 4.63 -3.97 -7.47
CA LEU A 6 3.38 -3.51 -6.85
C LEU A 6 2.44 -2.76 -7.79
N ILE A 7 2.95 -2.23 -8.92
CA ILE A 7 2.18 -1.43 -9.89
C ILE A 7 1.92 -2.21 -11.18
N THR A 8 2.62 -3.34 -11.40
CA THR A 8 2.59 -4.05 -12.69
C THR A 8 1.94 -5.43 -12.63
N GLU A 9 1.77 -6.00 -11.44
CA GLU A 9 1.01 -7.25 -11.27
C GLU A 9 -0.51 -7.00 -11.31
N PRO A 10 -1.34 -7.99 -11.70
CA PRO A 10 -2.79 -7.87 -11.62
C PRO A 10 -3.29 -7.51 -10.22
N VAL A 11 -4.39 -6.79 -10.14
CA VAL A 11 -4.95 -6.31 -8.87
C VAL A 11 -5.37 -7.48 -7.97
N GLU A 12 -5.93 -8.53 -8.54
CA GLU A 12 -6.39 -9.72 -7.81
C GLU A 12 -5.22 -10.48 -7.16
N GLU A 13 -4.08 -10.50 -7.85
CA GLU A 13 -2.84 -11.09 -7.34
C GLU A 13 -2.26 -10.23 -6.20
N LEU A 14 -2.33 -8.91 -6.32
CA LEU A 14 -1.95 -7.99 -5.24
C LEU A 14 -2.84 -8.22 -4.01
N ALA A 15 -4.17 -8.27 -4.17
CA ALA A 15 -5.10 -8.52 -3.06
C ALA A 15 -4.78 -9.83 -2.32
N THR A 16 -4.55 -10.92 -3.06
CA THR A 16 -4.17 -12.22 -2.48
C THR A 16 -2.85 -12.12 -1.70
N ARG A 17 -1.86 -11.38 -2.22
CA ARG A 17 -0.59 -11.18 -1.52
C ARG A 17 -0.72 -10.32 -0.28
N LEU A 18 -1.51 -9.24 -0.34
CA LEU A 18 -1.74 -8.35 0.80
C LEU A 18 -2.26 -9.15 2.01
N GLU A 19 -3.14 -10.13 1.80
CA GLU A 19 -3.63 -11.01 2.87
C GLU A 19 -2.52 -11.87 3.52
N ALA A 20 -1.52 -12.28 2.73
CA ALA A 20 -0.41 -13.13 3.19
C ALA A 20 0.76 -12.34 3.81
N MET A 21 0.82 -11.02 3.59
CA MET A 21 1.89 -10.15 4.10
C MET A 21 1.86 -10.06 5.63
N THR A 22 3.02 -9.84 6.24
CA THR A 22 3.10 -9.33 7.62
C THR A 22 2.67 -7.86 7.68
N ASP A 23 2.44 -7.34 8.88
CA ASP A 23 2.05 -5.94 9.03
C ASP A 23 3.14 -4.98 8.55
N ASP A 24 4.42 -5.29 8.81
CA ASP A 24 5.54 -4.49 8.31
C ASP A 24 5.59 -4.47 6.77
N GLU A 25 5.38 -5.62 6.11
CA GLU A 25 5.35 -5.71 4.65
C GLU A 25 4.15 -4.98 4.04
N LEU A 26 2.99 -5.06 4.70
CA LEU A 26 1.78 -4.33 4.32
C LEU A 26 1.98 -2.82 4.42
N PHE A 27 2.57 -2.35 5.52
CA PHE A 27 2.85 -0.94 5.74
C PHE A 27 3.95 -0.40 4.82
N LEU A 28 4.97 -1.21 4.49
CA LEU A 28 5.96 -0.88 3.47
C LEU A 28 5.29 -0.72 2.10
N THR A 29 4.41 -1.67 1.73
CA THR A 29 3.65 -1.62 0.47
C THR A 29 2.80 -0.36 0.39
N MET A 30 2.09 -0.01 1.45
CA MET A 30 1.34 1.25 1.55
C MET A 30 2.23 2.48 1.32
N SER A 31 3.40 2.52 1.97
CA SER A 31 4.37 3.62 1.82
C SER A 31 4.89 3.75 0.38
N GLU A 32 5.18 2.63 -0.28
CA GLU A 32 5.64 2.61 -1.67
C GLU A 32 4.55 3.05 -2.66
N LEU A 33 3.30 2.64 -2.43
CA LEU A 33 2.16 3.08 -3.23
C LEU A 33 1.88 4.58 -3.06
N GLU A 34 1.96 5.12 -1.84
CA GLU A 34 1.89 6.58 -1.60
C GLU A 34 3.03 7.35 -2.30
N LYS A 35 4.25 6.79 -2.34
CA LYS A 35 5.36 7.40 -3.10
C LYS A 35 5.10 7.35 -4.61
N ALA A 36 4.55 6.24 -5.10
CA ALA A 36 4.22 6.06 -6.50
C ALA A 36 3.09 6.98 -6.98
N SER A 37 2.06 7.21 -6.15
CA SER A 37 0.95 8.11 -6.49
C SER A 37 1.42 9.54 -6.66
N ASN A 38 2.36 9.98 -5.81
CA ASN A 38 2.99 11.29 -5.90
C ASN A 38 3.90 11.45 -7.14
N ALA A 39 4.50 10.36 -7.62
CA ALA A 39 5.43 10.37 -8.75
C ALA A 39 4.73 10.23 -10.12
N THR A 40 3.50 9.71 -10.16
CA THR A 40 2.79 9.33 -11.37
C THR A 40 1.76 10.39 -11.79
N LYS A 41 1.43 10.48 -13.08
CA LYS A 41 0.41 11.39 -13.63
C LYS A 41 -0.60 10.63 -14.48
N ASN A 42 -1.81 11.19 -14.62
CA ASN A 42 -2.91 10.68 -15.47
C ASN A 42 -3.38 9.28 -15.06
N ASP A 43 -3.83 8.45 -16.00
CA ASP A 43 -4.51 7.15 -15.75
C ASP A 43 -3.71 6.18 -14.84
N ALA A 44 -2.38 6.23 -14.91
CA ALA A 44 -1.53 5.43 -14.03
C ALA A 44 -1.59 5.88 -12.55
N ALA A 45 -1.98 7.13 -12.27
CA ALA A 45 -2.26 7.59 -10.91
C ALA A 45 -3.58 7.01 -10.37
N GLU A 46 -4.60 6.83 -11.22
CA GLU A 46 -5.88 6.22 -10.82
C GLU A 46 -5.69 4.75 -10.44
N GLU A 47 -4.90 4.00 -11.22
CA GLU A 47 -4.54 2.62 -10.88
C GLU A 47 -3.78 2.53 -9.54
N VAL A 48 -2.83 3.44 -9.30
CA VAL A 48 -2.11 3.46 -8.01
C VAL A 48 -3.04 3.82 -6.85
N LEU A 49 -3.98 4.75 -7.03
CA LEU A 49 -4.98 5.09 -6.01
C LEU A 49 -5.88 3.89 -5.69
N PHE A 50 -6.26 3.10 -6.68
CA PHE A 50 -7.03 1.88 -6.46
C PHE A 50 -6.24 0.84 -5.64
N ARG A 51 -4.95 0.66 -5.93
CA ARG A 51 -4.06 -0.21 -5.14
C ARG A 51 -3.85 0.29 -3.71
N ILE A 52 -3.81 1.62 -3.51
CA ILE A 52 -3.83 2.22 -2.17
C ILE A 52 -5.10 1.82 -1.43
N ALA A 53 -6.28 2.00 -2.05
CA ALA A 53 -7.55 1.64 -1.42
C ALA A 53 -7.62 0.16 -1.00
N LEU A 54 -7.13 -0.77 -1.83
CA LEU A 54 -7.04 -2.18 -1.46
C LEU A 54 -6.11 -2.44 -0.27
N THR A 55 -5.01 -1.70 -0.21
CA THR A 55 -4.09 -1.78 0.93
C THR A 55 -4.74 -1.20 2.20
N GLU A 56 -5.51 -0.12 2.08
CA GLU A 56 -6.31 0.45 3.18
C GLU A 56 -7.35 -0.55 3.71
N GLU A 57 -8.05 -1.24 2.81
CA GLU A 57 -9.03 -2.27 3.16
C GLU A 57 -8.38 -3.43 3.93
N GLU A 58 -7.21 -3.89 3.50
CA GLU A 58 -6.48 -4.94 4.21
C GLU A 58 -6.01 -4.47 5.61
N ILE A 59 -5.56 -3.22 5.74
CA ILE A 59 -5.20 -2.63 7.04
C ILE A 59 -6.43 -2.59 7.95
N GLU A 60 -7.57 -2.11 7.46
CA GLU A 60 -8.83 -2.05 8.23
C GLU A 60 -9.33 -3.45 8.60
N ARG A 61 -9.16 -4.45 7.73
CA ARG A 61 -9.50 -5.86 8.02
C ARG A 61 -8.69 -6.42 9.19
N ARG A 62 -7.40 -6.09 9.29
CA ARG A 62 -6.52 -6.50 10.39
C ARG A 62 -6.74 -5.70 11.66
N TYR A 63 -7.09 -4.43 11.52
CA TYR A 63 -7.25 -3.48 12.61
C TYR A 63 -8.62 -2.78 12.58
N PRO A 64 -9.73 -3.49 12.82
CA PRO A 64 -11.07 -2.92 12.66
C PRO A 64 -11.31 -1.68 13.52
N GLY A 65 -11.83 -0.62 12.89
CA GLY A 65 -12.15 0.67 13.50
C GLY A 65 -10.95 1.57 13.77
N GLN A 66 -9.73 1.15 13.41
CA GLN A 66 -8.52 1.95 13.60
C GLN A 66 -8.09 2.72 12.35
N VAL A 67 -8.68 2.42 11.19
CA VAL A 67 -8.36 3.09 9.92
C VAL A 67 -6.84 3.00 9.70
N LEU A 68 -6.18 4.11 9.36
CA LEU A 68 -4.74 4.18 9.13
C LEU A 68 -3.92 4.47 10.39
N ALA A 69 -4.49 4.42 11.60
CA ALA A 69 -3.72 4.65 12.82
C ALA A 69 -2.53 3.69 12.97
N PRO A 70 -2.66 2.35 12.76
CA PRO A 70 -1.54 1.43 12.86
C PRO A 70 -0.40 1.75 11.88
N TYR A 71 -0.75 2.08 10.62
CA TYR A 71 0.23 2.49 9.61
C TYR A 71 0.93 3.80 9.98
N ARG A 72 0.20 4.80 10.48
CA ARG A 72 0.76 6.09 10.89
C ARG A 72 1.73 5.93 12.07
N ASP A 73 1.36 5.13 13.06
CA ASP A 73 2.20 4.83 14.23
C ASP A 73 3.46 4.08 13.83
N TRP A 74 3.33 3.11 12.93
CA TRP A 74 4.47 2.41 12.35
C TRP A 74 5.39 3.37 11.60
N ARG A 75 4.85 4.21 10.72
CA ARG A 75 5.62 5.17 9.91
C ARG A 75 6.40 6.17 10.77
N GLN A 76 5.82 6.63 11.88
CA GLN A 76 6.51 7.52 12.82
C GLN A 76 7.75 6.87 13.48
N ARG A 77 7.78 5.53 13.58
CA ARG A 77 8.91 4.78 14.13
C ARG A 77 10.00 4.50 13.09
N GLN A 78 9.78 4.88 11.83
CA GLN A 78 10.68 4.65 10.70
C GLN A 78 11.35 5.97 10.29
N PRO A 79 12.40 6.45 10.99
CA PRO A 79 12.99 7.76 10.75
C PRO A 79 13.68 7.94 9.38
N LEU A 80 13.77 6.87 8.57
CA LEU A 80 14.53 6.82 7.32
C LEU A 80 13.70 6.39 6.10
N LEU A 81 12.38 6.21 6.25
CA LEU A 81 11.44 5.96 5.14
C LEU A 81 10.77 7.24 4.65
#